data_AF-A0A2X3F9D0-F1
#
_entry.id   AF-A0A2X3F9D0-F1
#
_cell.length_a   1.000
_cell.length_b   1.000
_cell.length_c   1.000
_cell.angle_alpha   90.00
_cell.angle_beta   90.00
_cell.angle_gamma   90.00
#
_symmetry.space_group_name_H-M   'P 1'
#
loop_
_entity.id
_entity.type
_entity.pdbx_description
1 polymer ?
#
loop_
_entity_poly.entity_id
_entity_poly.type
_entity_poly.pdbx_seq_one_letter_code
_entity_poly.pdbx_strand_id
1 'polypeptide(L)'
;MHDTWLDPWGRPHSDIDRLLEDETLSLSLTGTNGQLPRKALQSTVLDTPVYATQHTLRVRNLCAPTQPCYPPARDRFHWRVLSHLGSNFLSMMENAEILRGTLALYDWTESEMNRRRLEAIVDVQHHLIQRFEKGFLLRGVDIQVTLDSNGFAGEGDITLFGELLHRFFALYADIHLFTQLTLILQPTGKCLQWTEHHSQRVPG
;
A
#
# COMPACT_ATOMS: atom_id res chain seq x y z
N MET A 1 15.83 -6.85 16.98
CA MET A 1 16.46 -5.73 17.72
C MET A 1 16.63 -4.63 16.70
N HIS A 2 16.06 -3.46 16.91
CA HIS A 2 16.27 -2.31 16.02
C HIS A 2 17.17 -1.36 16.80
N ASP A 3 18.36 -1.12 16.28
CA ASP A 3 19.33 -0.24 16.91
C ASP A 3 19.19 1.15 16.31
N THR A 4 19.04 2.16 17.17
CA THR A 4 19.03 3.56 16.75
C THR A 4 20.44 4.12 16.93
N TRP A 5 21.08 4.50 15.82
CA TRP A 5 22.40 5.11 15.82
C TRP A 5 22.26 6.64 15.80
N LEU A 6 22.97 7.33 16.69
CA LEU A 6 23.10 8.78 16.68
C LEU A 6 24.44 9.13 16.04
N ASP A 7 24.41 9.82 14.90
CA ASP A 7 25.62 10.35 14.26
C ASP A 7 25.67 11.88 14.49
N PRO A 8 26.58 12.38 15.34
CA PRO A 8 26.72 13.80 15.65
C PRO A 8 27.55 14.57 14.61
N TRP A 9 27.51 14.21 13.33
CA TRP A 9 28.28 14.91 12.31
C TRP A 9 27.54 16.14 11.75
N GLY A 10 28.04 17.34 12.10
CA GLY A 10 27.47 18.60 11.60
C GLY A 10 28.36 19.85 11.72
N ARG A 11 29.62 19.76 12.16
CA ARG A 11 30.52 20.92 12.26
C ARG A 11 31.82 20.73 11.46
N PRO A 12 32.31 21.79 10.77
CA PRO A 12 33.61 21.74 10.10
C PRO A 12 34.73 21.42 11.10
N HIS A 13 35.73 20.65 10.65
CA HIS A 13 36.86 20.13 11.44
C HIS A 13 37.76 21.17 12.12
N SER A 14 37.49 22.46 11.96
CA SER A 14 38.32 23.55 12.49
C SER A 14 38.06 23.91 13.96
N ASP A 15 37.00 23.39 14.59
CA ASP A 15 36.60 23.76 15.96
C ASP A 15 36.80 22.63 17.01
N ILE A 16 37.41 21.51 16.64
CA ILE A 16 37.54 20.31 17.50
C ILE A 16 38.47 20.55 18.70
N ASP A 17 39.42 21.48 18.59
CA ASP A 17 40.42 21.75 19.64
C ASP A 17 39.97 22.73 20.73
N ARG A 18 38.74 23.29 20.64
CA ARG A 18 38.17 24.16 21.68
C ARG A 18 37.18 23.37 22.53
N LEU A 19 37.71 22.73 23.59
CA LEU A 19 37.03 22.37 24.85
C LEU A 19 35.50 22.25 24.75
N LEU A 20 35.00 21.08 24.34
CA LEU A 20 33.61 20.68 24.52
C LEU A 20 33.54 19.64 25.66
N GLU A 21 33.94 20.07 26.86
CA GLU A 21 33.54 19.37 28.08
C GLU A 21 32.17 19.96 28.45
N ASP A 22 31.10 19.18 28.27
CA ASP A 22 29.69 19.45 28.62
C ASP A 22 28.77 20.11 27.55
N GLU A 23 28.56 19.45 26.41
CA GLU A 23 27.37 19.70 25.57
C GLU A 23 26.18 18.85 26.06
N THR A 24 25.08 19.49 26.48
CA THR A 24 23.84 18.79 26.86
C THR A 24 22.91 18.69 25.66
N LEU A 25 22.56 17.46 25.26
CA LEU A 25 21.60 17.18 24.20
C LEU A 25 20.25 16.74 24.79
N SER A 26 19.20 17.51 24.54
CA SER A 26 17.82 17.13 24.89
C SER A 26 17.16 16.38 23.73
N LEU A 27 16.80 15.12 23.95
CA LEU A 27 16.16 14.27 22.95
C LEU A 27 14.70 14.00 23.32
N SER A 28 13.82 14.07 22.33
CA SER A 28 12.45 13.58 22.42
C SER A 28 12.32 12.36 21.49
N LEU A 29 12.04 11.19 22.07
CA LEU A 29 11.98 9.92 21.36
C LEU A 29 10.59 9.29 21.53
N THR A 30 10.01 8.82 20.43
CA THR A 30 8.77 8.03 20.45
C THR A 30 9.12 6.56 20.23
N GLY A 31 8.79 5.72 21.21
CA GLY A 31 9.01 4.27 21.15
C GLY A 31 7.71 3.49 20.98
N THR A 32 7.82 2.26 20.45
CA THR A 32 6.72 1.30 20.43
C THR A 32 7.16 -0.02 21.07
N ASN A 33 6.18 -0.75 21.58
CA ASN A 33 6.36 -2.05 22.20
C ASN A 33 6.48 -3.12 21.09
N GLY A 34 7.71 -3.56 20.81
CA GLY A 34 8.02 -4.51 19.74
C GLY A 34 7.49 -5.93 20.00
N GLN A 35 8.34 -6.85 20.45
CA GLN A 35 8.01 -8.28 20.59
C GLN A 35 7.29 -8.65 21.91
N LEU A 36 6.69 -7.69 22.62
CA LEU A 36 5.93 -7.96 23.86
C LEU A 36 4.87 -9.05 23.60
N PRO A 37 4.62 -9.94 24.58
CA PRO A 37 4.29 -11.33 24.30
C PRO A 37 2.96 -11.45 23.56
N ARG A 38 3.00 -12.15 22.42
CA ARG A 38 1.90 -12.55 21.52
C ARG A 38 0.57 -12.98 22.20
N LYS A 39 0.59 -13.30 23.50
CA LYS A 39 -0.58 -13.66 24.32
C LYS A 39 -1.21 -12.48 25.08
N ALA A 40 -0.44 -11.49 25.51
CA ALA A 40 -0.95 -10.39 26.33
C ALA A 40 -1.90 -9.48 25.54
N LEU A 41 -1.60 -9.20 24.26
CA LEU A 41 -2.40 -8.32 23.41
C LEU A 41 -3.79 -8.90 23.09
N GLN A 42 -3.95 -10.22 23.00
CA GLN A 42 -5.25 -10.86 22.75
C GLN A 42 -6.20 -10.71 23.94
N SER A 43 -5.67 -10.70 25.16
CA SER A 43 -6.45 -10.49 26.40
C SER A 43 -6.41 -9.05 26.90
N THR A 44 -5.79 -8.12 26.16
CA THR A 44 -5.71 -6.71 26.58
C THR A 44 -7.04 -6.04 26.32
N VAL A 45 -7.68 -5.57 27.40
CA VAL A 45 -8.90 -4.78 27.35
C VAL A 45 -8.52 -3.32 27.55
N LEU A 46 -8.99 -2.45 26.65
CA LEU A 46 -8.99 -1.01 26.87
C LEU A 46 -10.34 -0.66 27.50
N ASP A 47 -10.36 -0.37 28.79
CA ASP A 47 -11.59 -0.14 29.58
C ASP A 47 -11.64 1.24 30.26
N THR A 48 -10.51 1.89 30.52
CA THR A 48 -10.45 3.18 31.23
C THR A 48 -10.01 4.35 30.33
N PRO A 49 -10.74 5.50 30.33
CA PRO A 49 -10.27 6.72 29.68
C PRO A 49 -9.16 7.41 30.49
N VAL A 50 -8.20 8.03 29.80
CA VAL A 50 -7.02 8.70 30.40
C VAL A 50 -7.38 10.02 31.11
N TYR A 51 -8.43 10.70 30.67
CA TYR A 51 -8.92 11.93 31.26
C TYR A 51 -10.37 11.79 31.68
N ALA A 52 -10.70 12.26 32.89
CA ALA A 52 -12.08 12.38 33.35
C ALA A 52 -12.76 13.53 32.58
N THR A 53 -13.58 13.18 31.60
CA THR A 53 -14.51 14.12 30.97
C THR A 53 -15.73 14.34 31.87
N GLN A 54 -16.44 15.46 31.71
CA GLN A 54 -17.71 15.72 32.44
C GLN A 54 -18.79 14.66 32.15
N HIS A 55 -18.64 13.89 31.06
CA HIS A 55 -19.51 12.78 30.69
C HIS A 55 -18.82 11.44 30.93
N THR A 56 -19.57 10.43 31.37
CA THR A 56 -19.10 9.05 31.53
C THR A 56 -18.91 8.40 30.16
N LEU A 57 -17.67 8.18 29.75
CA LEU A 57 -17.33 7.46 28.52
C LEU A 57 -17.13 5.96 28.83
N ARG A 58 -17.71 5.08 28.00
CA ARG A 58 -17.46 3.63 28.06
C ARG A 58 -16.51 3.25 26.92
N VAL A 59 -15.36 2.69 27.27
CA VAL A 59 -14.38 2.17 26.31
C VAL A 59 -14.60 0.66 26.17
N ARG A 60 -14.57 0.17 24.93
CA ARG A 60 -14.58 -1.26 24.62
C ARG A 60 -13.75 -1.53 23.39
N ASN A 61 -13.13 -2.70 23.34
CA ASN A 61 -12.45 -3.14 22.15
C ASN A 61 -13.45 -3.69 21.12
N LEU A 62 -13.34 -3.27 19.85
CA LEU A 62 -14.19 -3.76 18.76
C LEU A 62 -13.58 -4.98 18.07
N CYS A 63 -12.25 -5.07 17.99
CA CYS A 63 -11.51 -6.13 17.32
C CYS A 63 -10.23 -6.44 18.09
N ALA A 64 -9.73 -7.68 18.02
CA ALA A 64 -8.46 -8.02 18.65
C ALA A 64 -7.31 -7.10 18.13
N PRO A 65 -6.43 -6.58 19.01
CA PRO A 65 -5.28 -5.79 18.57
C PRO A 65 -4.39 -6.61 17.62
N THR A 66 -3.92 -5.98 16.54
CA THR A 66 -3.07 -6.62 15.55
C THR A 66 -1.64 -6.82 16.07
N GLN A 67 -0.91 -7.75 15.46
CA GLN A 67 0.51 -7.92 15.72
C GLN A 67 1.32 -6.84 14.98
N PRO A 68 2.48 -6.42 15.51
CA PRO A 68 3.41 -5.59 14.76
C PRO A 68 3.77 -6.25 13.43
N CYS A 69 3.67 -5.48 12.36
CA CYS A 69 3.94 -5.93 10.99
C CYS A 69 5.20 -5.21 10.50
N TYR A 70 6.28 -5.98 10.28
CA TYR A 70 7.57 -5.43 9.85
C TYR A 70 7.75 -5.67 8.34
N PRO A 71 8.34 -4.71 7.61
CA PRO A 71 8.59 -4.90 6.19
C PRO A 71 9.60 -6.05 5.95
N PRO A 72 9.47 -6.78 4.84
CA PRO A 72 10.39 -7.86 4.51
C PRO A 72 11.81 -7.33 4.25
N ALA A 73 12.79 -7.88 4.96
CA ALA A 73 14.21 -7.47 4.87
C ALA A 73 15.05 -8.33 3.91
N ARG A 74 14.43 -9.13 3.03
CA ARG A 74 15.09 -10.09 2.13
C ARG A 74 14.77 -9.77 0.65
N ASP A 75 15.46 -10.46 -0.26
CA ASP A 75 15.07 -10.58 -1.68
C ASP A 75 14.96 -9.28 -2.50
N ARG A 76 15.95 -8.38 -2.40
CA ARG A 76 16.00 -7.13 -3.19
C ARG A 76 14.68 -6.33 -3.11
N PHE A 77 13.93 -6.48 -2.01
CA PHE A 77 12.59 -5.93 -1.84
C PHE A 77 12.54 -4.43 -2.16
N HIS A 78 13.48 -3.67 -1.61
CA HIS A 78 13.58 -2.23 -1.87
C HIS A 78 13.77 -1.89 -3.35
N TRP A 79 14.54 -2.70 -4.09
CA TRP A 79 14.69 -2.51 -5.53
C TRP A 79 13.39 -2.80 -6.29
N ARG A 80 12.69 -3.88 -5.96
CA ARG A 80 11.37 -4.19 -6.54
C ARG A 80 10.35 -3.09 -6.23
N VAL A 81 10.42 -2.50 -5.03
CA VAL A 81 9.59 -1.34 -4.65
C VAL A 81 9.93 -0.14 -5.53
N LEU A 82 11.21 0.22 -5.66
CA LEU A 82 11.62 1.36 -6.49
C LEU A 82 11.28 1.15 -7.97
N SER A 83 11.43 -0.07 -8.49
CA SER A 83 11.18 -0.37 -9.90
C SER A 83 9.72 -0.16 -10.32
N HIS A 84 8.74 -0.53 -9.48
CA HIS A 84 7.34 -0.41 -9.87
C HIS A 84 6.77 1.01 -9.72
N LEU A 85 7.49 1.92 -9.06
CA LEU A 85 7.08 3.32 -8.91
C LEU A 85 7.29 4.16 -10.18
N GLY A 86 8.04 3.65 -11.16
CA GLY A 86 8.27 4.33 -12.43
C GLY A 86 7.03 4.35 -13.30
N SER A 87 6.76 5.47 -13.99
CA SER A 87 5.58 5.65 -14.84
C SER A 87 5.48 4.60 -15.97
N ASN A 88 6.62 4.12 -16.48
CA ASN A 88 6.67 3.12 -17.56
C ASN A 88 6.29 1.71 -17.10
N PHE A 89 6.20 1.47 -15.78
CA PHE A 89 5.92 0.13 -15.25
C PHE A 89 4.52 -0.38 -15.59
N LEU A 90 3.57 0.53 -15.89
CA LEU A 90 2.22 0.16 -16.32
C LEU A 90 2.24 -0.75 -17.55
N SER A 91 3.12 -0.49 -18.52
CA SER A 91 3.24 -1.33 -19.73
C SER A 91 3.63 -2.78 -19.43
N MET A 92 4.40 -3.01 -18.36
CA MET A 92 4.82 -4.35 -17.94
C MET A 92 3.72 -5.09 -17.15
N MET A 93 2.70 -4.39 -16.67
CA MET A 93 1.62 -4.98 -15.87
C MET A 93 0.52 -5.66 -16.68
N GLU A 94 0.67 -5.75 -18.00
CA GLU A 94 -0.15 -6.61 -18.88
C GLU A 94 0.18 -8.10 -18.71
N ASN A 95 0.36 -8.54 -17.46
CA ASN A 95 0.64 -9.91 -17.10
C ASN A 95 0.20 -10.13 -15.66
N ALA A 96 -0.64 -11.14 -15.45
CA ALA A 96 -1.14 -11.49 -14.12
C ALA A 96 -0.02 -11.81 -13.12
N GLU A 97 1.08 -12.44 -13.55
CA GLU A 97 2.22 -12.72 -12.67
C GLU A 97 2.91 -11.44 -12.17
N ILE A 98 3.03 -10.44 -13.05
CA ILE A 98 3.68 -9.17 -12.71
C ILE A 98 2.77 -8.38 -11.76
N LEU A 99 1.45 -8.35 -12.02
CA LEU A 99 0.49 -7.72 -11.12
C LEU A 99 0.48 -8.41 -9.75
N ARG A 100 0.39 -9.75 -9.71
CA ARG A 100 0.50 -10.54 -8.47
C ARG A 100 1.79 -10.24 -7.72
N GLY A 101 2.92 -10.27 -8.42
CA GLY A 101 4.25 -10.02 -7.84
C GLY A 101 4.43 -8.59 -7.32
N THR A 102 3.72 -7.62 -7.90
CA THR A 102 3.74 -6.21 -7.47
C THR A 102 2.85 -6.02 -6.24
N LEU A 103 1.62 -6.55 -6.26
CA LEU A 103 0.70 -6.48 -5.13
C LEU A 103 1.23 -7.26 -3.91
N ALA A 104 1.96 -8.36 -4.14
CA ALA A 104 2.64 -9.11 -3.08
C ALA A 104 3.69 -8.29 -2.32
N LEU A 105 4.22 -7.19 -2.89
CA LEU A 105 5.13 -6.29 -2.17
C LEU A 105 4.45 -5.58 -1.00
N TYR A 106 3.12 -5.51 -0.99
CA TYR A 106 2.33 -4.86 0.06
C TYR A 106 1.76 -5.84 1.09
N ASP A 107 1.83 -7.15 0.83
CA ASP A 107 1.38 -8.16 1.79
C ASP A 107 2.52 -8.55 2.74
N TRP A 108 2.57 -7.89 3.89
CA TRP A 108 3.52 -8.19 4.96
C TRP A 108 2.90 -9.05 6.07
N THR A 109 1.62 -9.41 5.93
CA THR A 109 0.82 -10.00 7.00
C THR A 109 0.83 -11.54 7.01
N GLU A 110 1.45 -12.16 6.00
CA GLU A 110 1.45 -13.61 5.75
C GLU A 110 0.04 -14.22 5.77
N SER A 111 -0.98 -13.42 5.43
CA SER A 111 -2.38 -13.80 5.48
C SER A 111 -2.70 -14.78 4.36
N GLU A 112 -3.21 -15.97 4.72
CA GLU A 112 -3.68 -16.95 3.73
C GLU A 112 -4.78 -16.37 2.84
N MET A 113 -5.65 -15.51 3.40
CA MET A 113 -6.70 -14.85 2.63
C MET A 113 -6.12 -13.91 1.56
N ASN A 114 -5.05 -13.16 1.89
CA ASN A 114 -4.41 -12.28 0.91
C ASN A 114 -3.74 -13.11 -0.19
N ARG A 115 -3.07 -14.22 0.17
CA ARG A 115 -2.49 -15.13 -0.81
C ARG A 115 -3.54 -15.69 -1.76
N ARG A 116 -4.68 -16.16 -1.25
CA ARG A 116 -5.79 -16.65 -2.06
C ARG A 116 -6.34 -15.57 -3.01
N ARG A 117 -6.51 -14.33 -2.53
CA ARG A 117 -6.94 -13.20 -3.38
C ARG A 117 -5.95 -12.89 -4.49
N LEU A 118 -4.65 -12.96 -4.21
CA LEU A 118 -3.60 -12.75 -5.22
C LEU A 118 -3.60 -13.88 -6.24
N GLU A 119 -3.68 -15.13 -5.80
CA GLU A 119 -3.78 -16.31 -6.69
C GLU A 119 -5.06 -16.30 -7.52
N ALA A 120 -6.13 -15.65 -7.05
CA ALA A 120 -7.39 -15.49 -7.76
C ALA A 120 -7.34 -14.49 -8.92
N ILE A 121 -6.26 -13.71 -9.06
CA ILE A 121 -6.03 -12.94 -10.29
C ILE A 121 -5.68 -13.96 -11.37
N VAL A 122 -6.53 -14.14 -12.37
CA VAL A 122 -6.33 -15.17 -13.40
C VAL A 122 -5.56 -14.60 -14.58
N ASP A 123 -6.00 -13.45 -15.10
CA ASP A 123 -5.46 -12.84 -16.31
C ASP A 123 -5.52 -11.31 -16.23
N VAL A 124 -4.63 -10.65 -16.97
CA VAL A 124 -4.58 -9.19 -17.09
C VAL A 124 -4.30 -8.82 -18.54
N GLN A 125 -5.15 -7.98 -19.12
CA GLN A 125 -5.07 -7.53 -20.51
C GLN A 125 -5.21 -6.02 -20.58
N HIS A 126 -4.48 -5.40 -21.50
CA HIS A 126 -4.54 -3.96 -21.71
C HIS A 126 -5.12 -3.65 -23.09
N HIS A 127 -6.14 -2.78 -23.12
CA HIS A 127 -6.74 -2.31 -24.35
C HIS A 127 -6.51 -0.81 -24.49
N LEU A 128 -5.88 -0.41 -25.59
CA LEU A 128 -5.67 1.00 -25.88
C LEU A 128 -7.01 1.64 -26.29
N ILE A 129 -7.40 2.69 -25.57
CA ILE A 129 -8.53 3.54 -25.92
C ILE A 129 -7.99 4.80 -26.59
N GLN A 130 -8.50 5.10 -27.78
CA GLN A 130 -8.24 6.36 -28.48
C GLN A 130 -9.56 6.98 -28.92
N ARG A 131 -9.83 8.21 -28.49
CA ARG A 131 -11.02 8.95 -28.90
C ARG A 131 -10.74 10.43 -29.08
N PHE A 132 -11.48 11.07 -29.98
CA PHE A 132 -11.43 12.53 -30.12
C PHE A 132 -12.46 13.17 -29.18
N GLU A 133 -12.01 14.10 -28.36
CA GLU A 133 -12.86 14.88 -27.46
C GLU A 133 -12.49 16.35 -27.57
N LYS A 134 -13.47 17.21 -27.85
CA LYS A 134 -13.30 18.68 -27.96
C LYS A 134 -12.15 19.11 -28.90
N GLY A 135 -11.91 18.35 -29.97
CA GLY A 135 -10.86 18.63 -30.95
C GLY A 135 -9.47 18.09 -30.62
N PHE A 136 -9.31 17.38 -29.50
CA PHE A 136 -8.05 16.75 -29.09
C PHE A 136 -8.18 15.22 -29.10
N LEU A 137 -7.09 14.53 -29.42
CA LEU A 137 -7.01 13.06 -29.31
C LEU A 137 -6.69 12.69 -27.85
N LEU A 138 -7.64 12.10 -27.14
CA LEU A 138 -7.40 11.46 -25.87
C LEU A 138 -6.91 10.02 -26.06
N ARG A 139 -5.94 9.63 -25.24
CA ARG A 139 -5.42 8.27 -25.15
C ARG A 139 -5.62 7.76 -23.73
N GLY A 140 -6.01 6.49 -23.62
CA GLY A 140 -6.07 5.81 -22.33
C GLY A 140 -5.84 4.33 -22.48
N VAL A 141 -5.71 3.65 -21.35
CA VAL A 141 -5.60 2.20 -21.28
C VAL A 141 -6.73 1.67 -20.41
N ASP A 142 -7.53 0.77 -20.98
CA ASP A 142 -8.45 -0.07 -20.22
C ASP A 142 -7.71 -1.32 -19.75
N ILE A 143 -7.59 -1.44 -18.43
CA ILE A 143 -6.90 -2.50 -17.75
C ILE A 143 -7.97 -3.51 -17.33
N GLN A 144 -8.02 -4.60 -18.08
CA GLN A 144 -8.97 -5.66 -17.85
C GLN A 144 -8.33 -6.73 -16.97
N VAL A 145 -8.83 -6.91 -15.76
CA VAL A 145 -8.35 -7.92 -14.81
C VAL A 145 -9.42 -9.00 -14.65
N THR A 146 -9.06 -10.24 -14.96
CA THR A 146 -9.93 -11.40 -14.77
C THR A 146 -9.67 -12.00 -13.39
N LEU A 147 -10.74 -12.18 -12.59
CA LEU A 147 -10.68 -12.70 -11.23
C LEU A 147 -11.48 -14.00 -11.10
N ASP A 148 -10.93 -15.00 -10.42
CA ASP A 148 -11.68 -16.15 -9.92
C ASP A 148 -12.43 -15.76 -8.63
N SER A 149 -13.76 -15.72 -8.71
CA SER A 149 -14.62 -15.36 -7.58
C SER A 149 -14.46 -16.29 -6.36
N ASN A 150 -13.98 -17.52 -6.55
CA ASN A 150 -13.79 -18.49 -5.46
C ASN A 150 -12.65 -18.10 -4.49
N GLY A 151 -11.72 -17.25 -4.92
CA GLY A 151 -10.63 -16.79 -4.07
C GLY A 151 -11.00 -15.64 -3.13
N PHE A 152 -12.23 -15.13 -3.20
CA PHE A 152 -12.72 -14.01 -2.41
C PHE A 152 -13.83 -14.43 -1.45
N ALA A 153 -14.01 -13.69 -0.35
CA ALA A 153 -15.05 -13.99 0.64
C ALA A 153 -16.48 -13.70 0.14
N GLY A 154 -16.62 -12.96 -0.95
CA GLY A 154 -17.90 -12.62 -1.58
C GLY A 154 -17.82 -11.33 -2.42
N GLU A 155 -18.95 -10.89 -2.96
CA GLU A 155 -19.05 -9.70 -3.83
C GLU A 155 -18.53 -8.41 -3.18
N GLY A 156 -18.73 -8.24 -1.86
CA GLY A 156 -18.21 -7.08 -1.13
C GLY A 156 -16.67 -7.04 -1.08
N ASP A 157 -16.04 -8.21 -0.98
CA ASP A 157 -14.57 -8.33 -0.99
C ASP A 157 -14.01 -8.03 -2.39
N ILE A 158 -14.69 -8.54 -3.43
CA ILE A 158 -14.33 -8.31 -4.83
C ILE A 158 -14.46 -6.83 -5.20
N THR A 159 -15.55 -6.18 -4.82
CA THR A 159 -15.78 -4.76 -5.13
C THR A 159 -14.80 -3.86 -4.38
N LEU A 160 -14.48 -4.16 -3.12
CA LEU A 160 -13.45 -3.44 -2.37
C LEU A 160 -12.06 -3.64 -2.98
N PHE A 161 -11.73 -4.86 -3.40
CA PHE A 161 -10.48 -5.16 -4.09
C PHE A 161 -10.39 -4.41 -5.42
N GLY A 162 -11.48 -4.34 -6.19
CA GLY A 162 -11.55 -3.55 -7.42
C GLY A 162 -11.38 -2.05 -7.18
N GLU A 163 -11.96 -1.50 -6.13
CA GLU A 163 -11.74 -0.09 -5.75
C GLU A 163 -10.29 0.19 -5.37
N LEU A 164 -9.63 -0.75 -4.69
CA LEU A 164 -8.20 -0.67 -4.39
C LEU A 164 -7.39 -0.67 -5.70
N LEU A 165 -7.66 -1.61 -6.61
CA LEU A 165 -6.98 -1.66 -7.91
C LEU A 165 -7.23 -0.40 -8.73
N HIS A 166 -8.45 0.15 -8.71
CA HIS A 166 -8.78 1.37 -9.43
C HIS A 166 -7.90 2.54 -8.96
N ARG A 167 -7.74 2.70 -7.64
CA ARG A 167 -6.85 3.71 -7.06
C ARG A 167 -5.37 3.41 -7.28
N PHE A 168 -4.99 2.14 -7.32
CA PHE A 168 -3.62 1.73 -7.62
C PHE A 168 -3.24 2.12 -9.06
N PHE A 169 -4.06 1.77 -10.05
CA PHE A 169 -3.80 2.10 -11.45
C PHE A 169 -3.91 3.60 -11.74
N ALA A 170 -4.74 4.33 -11.00
CA ALA A 170 -4.79 5.79 -11.05
C ALA A 170 -3.42 6.46 -10.82
N LEU A 171 -2.51 5.84 -10.06
CA LEU A 171 -1.17 6.37 -9.82
C LEU A 171 -0.28 6.40 -11.07
N TYR A 172 -0.61 5.60 -12.07
CA TYR A 172 0.08 5.52 -13.36
C TYR A 172 -0.54 6.42 -14.44
N ALA A 173 -1.64 7.11 -14.15
CA ALA A 173 -2.22 8.08 -15.06
C ALA A 173 -1.39 9.37 -15.08
N ASP A 174 -1.25 9.95 -16.27
CA ASP A 174 -0.56 11.21 -16.50
C ASP A 174 -1.34 12.11 -17.47
N ILE A 175 -0.79 13.28 -17.82
CA ILE A 175 -1.42 14.24 -18.74
C ILE A 175 -1.69 13.70 -20.16
N HIS A 176 -1.00 12.64 -20.58
CA HIS A 176 -1.08 12.05 -21.91
C HIS A 176 -1.87 10.73 -21.93
N LEU A 177 -2.08 10.09 -20.77
CA LEU A 177 -2.68 8.78 -20.64
C LEU A 177 -3.62 8.69 -19.43
N PHE A 178 -4.91 8.52 -19.70
CA PHE A 178 -5.87 8.14 -18.65
C PHE A 178 -5.90 6.63 -18.44
N THR A 179 -6.33 6.17 -17.27
CA THR A 179 -6.51 4.74 -16.97
C THR A 179 -7.97 4.41 -16.73
N GLN A 180 -8.37 3.20 -17.07
CA GLN A 180 -9.69 2.64 -16.77
C GLN A 180 -9.49 1.22 -16.26
N LEU A 181 -10.31 0.80 -15.30
CA LEU A 181 -10.27 -0.56 -14.75
C LEU A 181 -11.58 -1.27 -15.10
N THR A 182 -11.42 -2.48 -15.61
CA THR A 182 -12.52 -3.41 -15.89
C THR A 182 -12.21 -4.76 -15.22
N LEU A 183 -13.05 -5.21 -14.30
CA LEU A 183 -12.94 -6.54 -13.71
C LEU A 183 -13.91 -7.52 -14.39
N ILE A 184 -13.41 -8.70 -14.74
CA ILE A 184 -14.21 -9.81 -15.24
C ILE A 184 -14.20 -10.94 -14.22
N LEU A 185 -15.35 -11.30 -13.70
CA LEU A 185 -15.48 -12.33 -12.69
C LEU A 185 -15.74 -13.69 -13.32
N GLN A 186 -14.94 -14.69 -12.99
CA GLN A 186 -15.17 -16.09 -13.35
C GLN A 186 -15.72 -16.86 -12.14
N PRO A 187 -16.64 -17.82 -12.35
CA PRO A 187 -17.18 -18.28 -13.63
C PRO A 187 -18.40 -17.48 -14.13
N THR A 188 -18.88 -16.48 -13.39
CA THR A 188 -20.16 -15.80 -13.67
C THR A 188 -20.15 -14.97 -14.95
N GLY A 189 -18.97 -14.55 -15.43
CA GLY A 189 -18.80 -13.64 -16.57
C GLY A 189 -19.21 -12.19 -16.25
N LYS A 190 -19.49 -11.88 -14.98
CA LYS A 190 -19.94 -10.55 -14.57
C LYS A 190 -18.82 -9.54 -14.79
N CYS A 191 -19.13 -8.44 -15.46
CA CYS A 191 -18.22 -7.34 -15.70
C CYS A 191 -18.50 -6.18 -14.73
N LEU A 192 -17.47 -5.69 -14.07
CA LEU A 192 -17.50 -4.50 -13.22
C LEU A 192 -16.53 -3.47 -13.80
N GLN A 193 -17.00 -2.28 -14.12
CA GLN A 193 -16.18 -1.25 -14.75
C GLN A 193 -16.18 0.02 -13.91
N TRP A 194 -15.00 0.58 -13.68
CA TRP A 194 -14.80 1.83 -12.98
C TRP A 194 -14.72 3.00 -13.96
N THR A 195 -14.99 4.19 -13.46
CA THR A 195 -14.86 5.43 -14.22
C THR A 195 -13.41 5.66 -14.62
N GLU A 196 -13.20 6.35 -15.75
CA GLU A 196 -11.87 6.74 -16.20
C GLU A 196 -11.19 7.67 -15.19
N HIS A 197 -9.92 7.40 -14.91
CA HIS A 197 -9.09 8.26 -14.09
C HIS A 197 -8.18 9.13 -14.96
N HIS A 198 -8.43 10.43 -14.91
CA HIS A 198 -7.67 11.46 -15.62
C HIS A 198 -6.77 12.20 -14.62
N SER A 199 -5.51 12.41 -14.98
CA SER A 199 -4.51 13.06 -14.12
C SER A 199 -3.87 14.25 -14.82
N GLN A 200 -3.58 15.31 -14.07
CA GLN A 200 -2.80 16.46 -14.58
C GLN A 200 -1.30 16.34 -14.27
N ARG A 201 -0.86 15.15 -13.82
CA ARG A 201 0.54 14.88 -13.47
C ARG A 201 1.40 14.80 -14.73
N VAL A 202 2.53 15.51 -14.74
CA VAL A 202 3.57 15.33 -15.77
C VAL A 202 4.39 14.07 -15.41
N PRO A 203 4.62 13.15 -16.35
CA PRO A 203 5.47 11.99 -16.09
C PRO A 203 6.89 12.46 -15.73
N GLY A 204 7.45 11.87 -14.66
CA GLY A 204 8.79 12.17 -14.14
C GLY A 204 9.87 11.26 -14.69
#